data_AF-A0A0Q5LHH2-F1
#
_entry.id   AF-A0A0Q5LHH2-F1
#
_cell.length_a   1.000
_cell.length_b   1.000
_cell.length_c   1.000
_cell.angle_alpha   90.00
_cell.angle_beta   90.00
_cell.angle_gamma   90.00
#
_symmetry.space_group_name_H-M   'P 1'
#
loop_
_entity.id
_entity.type
_entity.pdbx_description
1 polymer ?
#
loop_
_entity_poly.entity_id
_entity_poly.type
_entity_poly.pdbx_seq_one_letter_code
_entity_poly.pdbx_strand_id
1 'polypeptide(L)'
;MNPAAPPSVVEGHAGPSRRSVVTAAAWAVPVVSIALATPAHAASSNARATIGFSNELPRALGSDLSDASVLVLSQNGVPLANETVTFTVTGPASFGGSTTWTTVTNAAGVAVATGLVASAAEGGVVTLTATVAGVAPVTATVTVVQEGLFLVPVTAGTGDQPAARQIPDATGNIAHVSAATVTLPGQPGQVAYTAVTTTGEVWALGATRGAAAGWGLVDTGADPAVEGATAIGNTGSWSYHLYVKDGQLWWYGGAGTGAGPNRLLTGATGSVTQVSAANGHFSGATTTLAFTAVTSTGQVWARASFNTGTSERLVDTGASSSVRPATTVGGPGGTSQHRYVKDGQLWLVTNTGASAASPERQLEGVDGAVVQIDAVNAYHPEMAGQLAATAITSTGQLWASASTLANEVPWELQDTGVDGAVRPATAIGGNATGSVHYYAKGGQLWRAWSYGDGFDPIARKAEGATGAVVGISAASAHRAGEDPQIAYTMVTATGEVWGHSYIATDNRGAWQLGSGANPTVVPATAIGGAPDGSTHLFAGTVPA
;
A
#
# COMPACT_ATOMS: atom_id res chain seq x y z
N MET A 1 -11.97 -25.37 -103.79
CA MET A 1 -11.96 -23.91 -103.54
C MET A 1 -10.97 -23.64 -102.41
N ASN A 2 -10.09 -22.65 -102.56
CA ASN A 2 -9.35 -22.00 -101.47
C ASN A 2 -10.27 -20.93 -100.80
N PRO A 3 -9.94 -20.23 -99.69
CA PRO A 3 -8.64 -20.02 -99.01
C PRO A 3 -8.63 -20.55 -97.55
N ALA A 4 -7.71 -20.25 -96.61
CA ALA A 4 -6.58 -19.30 -96.53
C ALA A 4 -5.45 -19.78 -95.57
N ALA A 5 -4.47 -18.89 -95.30
CA ALA A 5 -3.43 -18.93 -94.25
C ALA A 5 -3.21 -17.46 -93.75
N PRO A 6 -2.24 -17.06 -92.87
CA PRO A 6 -1.13 -17.77 -92.16
C PRO A 6 -1.07 -17.33 -90.64
N PRO A 7 0.08 -17.25 -89.89
CA PRO A 7 1.45 -17.77 -90.06
C PRO A 7 2.00 -18.57 -88.84
N SER A 8 3.28 -18.95 -88.94
CA SER A 8 4.07 -19.78 -88.01
C SER A 8 4.68 -19.05 -86.81
N VAL A 9 4.90 -19.78 -85.71
CA VAL A 9 6.00 -19.52 -84.75
C VAL A 9 6.77 -20.83 -84.51
N VAL A 10 8.09 -20.75 -84.54
CA VAL A 10 9.03 -21.84 -84.20
C VAL A 10 9.71 -21.47 -82.89
N GLU A 11 9.50 -22.26 -81.84
CA GLU A 11 10.40 -22.30 -80.69
C GLU A 11 10.66 -23.75 -80.29
N GLY A 12 11.87 -24.23 -80.57
CA GLY A 12 12.31 -25.55 -80.13
C GLY A 12 12.88 -25.46 -78.72
N HIS A 13 12.28 -26.18 -77.77
CA HIS A 13 12.90 -26.45 -76.48
C HIS A 13 13.00 -27.97 -76.29
N ALA A 14 14.23 -28.47 -76.27
CA ALA A 14 14.53 -29.87 -76.02
C ALA A 14 14.22 -30.21 -74.56
N GLY A 15 13.01 -30.70 -74.30
CA GLY A 15 12.66 -31.26 -72.99
C GLY A 15 13.62 -32.42 -72.64
N PRO A 16 14.16 -32.48 -71.41
CA PRO A 16 15.17 -33.46 -71.05
C PRO A 16 14.66 -34.88 -71.23
N SER A 17 15.48 -35.73 -71.87
CA SER A 17 15.12 -37.13 -72.12
C SER A 17 14.80 -37.86 -70.82
N ARG A 18 13.91 -38.86 -70.87
CA ARG A 18 13.50 -39.65 -69.69
C ARG A 18 14.67 -40.31 -68.94
N ARG A 19 15.86 -40.46 -69.56
CA ARG A 19 17.07 -40.94 -68.86
C ARG A 19 17.64 -39.94 -67.84
N SER A 20 17.47 -38.63 -68.03
CA SER A 20 17.98 -37.61 -67.10
C SER A 20 17.14 -37.51 -65.81
N VAL A 21 15.86 -37.89 -65.86
CA VAL A 21 14.96 -37.87 -64.68
C VAL A 21 15.29 -39.01 -63.71
N VAL A 22 15.71 -40.17 -64.23
CA VAL A 22 16.02 -41.35 -63.40
C VAL A 22 17.37 -41.22 -62.68
N THR A 23 18.35 -40.52 -63.25
CA THR A 23 19.63 -40.25 -62.55
C THR A 23 19.55 -39.15 -61.49
N ALA A 24 18.56 -38.26 -61.55
CA ALA A 24 18.34 -37.22 -60.53
C ALA A 24 17.65 -37.76 -59.26
N ALA A 25 16.86 -38.85 -59.37
CA ALA A 25 16.11 -39.41 -58.25
C ALA A 25 16.94 -40.33 -57.31
N ALA A 26 18.13 -40.76 -57.73
CA ALA A 26 18.95 -41.72 -56.98
C ALA A 26 19.85 -41.10 -55.89
N TRP A 27 19.92 -39.77 -55.80
CA TRP A 27 20.80 -39.04 -54.87
C TRP A 27 20.05 -38.10 -53.91
N ALA A 28 18.71 -38.16 -53.87
CA ALA A 28 17.86 -37.18 -53.19
C ALA A 28 17.15 -37.68 -51.91
N VAL A 29 17.47 -38.88 -51.40
CA VAL A 29 17.11 -39.34 -50.05
C VAL A 29 18.27 -40.24 -49.57
N PRO A 30 18.94 -39.97 -48.42
CA PRO A 30 18.42 -39.29 -47.23
C PRO A 30 19.24 -38.07 -46.78
N VAL A 31 18.73 -36.85 -47.00
CA VAL A 31 19.19 -35.64 -46.30
C VAL A 31 18.07 -35.00 -45.47
N VAL A 32 16.80 -35.27 -45.79
CA VAL A 32 15.63 -34.80 -45.03
C VAL A 32 15.34 -35.66 -43.78
N SER A 33 16.10 -36.73 -43.55
CA SER A 33 15.90 -37.66 -42.42
C SER A 33 16.80 -37.40 -41.20
N ILE A 34 17.72 -36.43 -41.26
CA ILE A 34 18.65 -36.08 -40.15
C ILE A 34 18.68 -34.55 -39.94
N ALA A 35 17.51 -33.91 -39.99
CA ALA A 35 17.28 -32.55 -39.50
C ALA A 35 16.35 -32.51 -38.27
N LEU A 36 15.75 -33.65 -37.91
CA LEU A 36 15.42 -34.00 -36.53
C LEU A 36 16.58 -34.80 -35.92
N ALA A 37 17.80 -34.29 -36.11
CA ALA A 37 18.90 -34.66 -35.25
C ALA A 37 18.51 -34.21 -33.85
N THR A 38 18.07 -35.18 -33.04
CA THR A 38 18.09 -35.08 -31.59
C THR A 38 19.34 -34.33 -31.16
N PRO A 39 19.25 -33.30 -30.30
CA PRO A 39 20.34 -32.99 -29.39
C PRO A 39 20.46 -34.13 -28.38
N ALA A 40 20.82 -35.31 -28.89
CA ALA A 40 21.76 -36.21 -28.24
C ALA A 40 23.17 -35.66 -28.51
N HIS A 41 23.38 -34.38 -28.19
CA HIS A 41 24.51 -34.08 -27.36
C HIS A 41 24.35 -35.04 -26.17
N ALA A 42 25.16 -36.09 -26.15
CA ALA A 42 25.35 -36.84 -24.94
C ALA A 42 25.80 -35.78 -23.93
N ALA A 43 24.90 -35.43 -23.00
CA ALA A 43 25.19 -34.47 -21.95
C ALA A 43 26.56 -34.86 -21.40
N SER A 44 27.52 -33.94 -21.55
CA SER A 44 28.92 -34.18 -21.18
C SER A 44 28.90 -34.89 -19.84
N SER A 45 29.59 -36.03 -19.68
CA SER A 45 29.35 -36.97 -18.58
C SER A 45 29.66 -36.43 -17.17
N ASN A 46 29.96 -35.13 -17.07
CA ASN A 46 30.10 -34.33 -15.86
C ASN A 46 29.52 -32.89 -16.05
N ALA A 47 28.43 -32.73 -16.83
CA ALA A 47 27.70 -31.47 -16.93
C ALA A 47 27.05 -31.12 -15.58
N ARG A 48 26.94 -29.82 -15.29
CA ARG A 48 26.44 -29.30 -14.01
C ARG A 48 25.32 -28.29 -14.23
N ALA A 49 24.33 -28.31 -13.33
CA ALA A 49 23.29 -27.31 -13.25
C ALA A 49 23.45 -26.48 -11.96
N THR A 50 22.90 -25.27 -11.95
CA THR A 50 22.76 -24.45 -10.75
C THR A 50 21.46 -23.68 -10.87
N ILE A 51 20.60 -23.78 -9.86
CA ILE A 51 19.25 -23.18 -9.82
C ILE A 51 19.17 -22.18 -8.67
N GLY A 52 18.43 -21.09 -8.85
CA GLY A 52 18.17 -20.12 -7.81
C GLY A 52 17.02 -19.19 -8.17
N PHE A 53 16.51 -18.47 -7.17
CA PHE A 53 15.66 -17.29 -7.35
C PHE A 53 16.56 -16.06 -7.42
N SER A 54 16.25 -15.07 -8.26
CA SER A 54 17.04 -13.83 -8.34
C SER A 54 16.91 -12.97 -7.08
N ASN A 55 15.79 -13.10 -6.37
CA ASN A 55 15.54 -12.54 -5.05
C ASN A 55 15.24 -13.69 -4.07
N GLU A 56 16.06 -13.84 -3.02
CA GLU A 56 15.95 -14.94 -2.04
C GLU A 56 15.05 -14.61 -0.83
N LEU A 57 14.51 -13.38 -0.75
CA LEU A 57 13.62 -12.97 0.34
C LEU A 57 12.29 -13.73 0.33
N PRO A 58 11.61 -13.86 1.49
CA PRO A 58 10.23 -14.36 1.54
C PRO A 58 9.29 -13.62 0.57
N ARG A 59 8.24 -14.32 0.14
CA ARG A 59 7.31 -13.89 -0.91
C ARG A 59 5.87 -13.88 -0.43
N ALA A 60 5.09 -12.89 -0.85
CA ALA A 60 3.66 -12.81 -0.52
C ALA A 60 2.82 -13.90 -1.19
N LEU A 61 1.61 -14.15 -0.69
CA LEU A 61 0.63 -15.00 -1.38
C LEU A 61 0.29 -14.42 -2.76
N GLY A 62 0.14 -15.31 -3.74
CA GLY A 62 -0.19 -14.96 -5.13
C GLY A 62 0.93 -14.25 -5.91
N SER A 63 2.11 -14.04 -5.33
CA SER A 63 3.22 -13.36 -6.00
C SER A 63 3.81 -14.19 -7.15
N ASP A 64 4.35 -13.51 -8.16
CA ASP A 64 5.12 -14.13 -9.24
C ASP A 64 6.47 -14.66 -8.72
N LEU A 65 6.79 -15.90 -9.11
CA LEU A 65 8.03 -16.62 -8.80
C LEU A 65 8.79 -16.98 -10.11
N SER A 66 8.40 -16.39 -11.24
CA SER A 66 9.05 -16.58 -12.55
C SER A 66 10.49 -16.06 -12.60
N ASP A 67 11.00 -15.44 -11.53
CA ASP A 67 12.39 -15.03 -11.40
C ASP A 67 13.34 -16.21 -11.07
N ALA A 68 12.81 -17.41 -10.88
CA ALA A 68 13.58 -18.63 -10.73
C ALA A 68 14.19 -19.08 -12.07
N SER A 69 15.48 -19.39 -12.06
CA SER A 69 16.20 -19.85 -13.25
C SER A 69 17.23 -20.93 -12.94
N VAL A 70 17.54 -21.75 -13.94
CA VAL A 70 18.64 -22.73 -13.92
C VAL A 70 19.65 -22.41 -15.01
N LEU A 71 20.92 -22.37 -14.63
CA LEU A 71 22.07 -22.30 -15.52
C LEU A 71 22.65 -23.71 -15.71
N VAL A 72 22.78 -24.16 -16.96
CA VAL A 72 23.33 -25.46 -17.33
C VAL A 72 24.68 -25.26 -18.03
N LEU A 73 25.73 -25.84 -17.47
CA LEU A 73 27.10 -25.76 -17.97
C LEU A 73 27.66 -27.15 -18.24
N SER A 74 28.47 -27.27 -19.29
CA SER A 74 29.36 -28.41 -19.50
C SER A 74 30.39 -28.53 -18.37
N GLN A 75 31.11 -29.67 -18.32
CA GLN A 75 32.23 -29.87 -17.40
C GLN A 75 33.24 -28.72 -17.45
N ASN A 76 33.53 -28.22 -18.65
CA ASN A 76 34.49 -27.13 -18.91
C ASN A 76 33.93 -25.72 -18.60
N GLY A 77 32.69 -25.61 -18.07
CA GLY A 77 32.06 -24.32 -17.76
C GLY A 77 31.48 -23.57 -18.96
N VAL A 78 31.51 -24.16 -20.17
CA VAL A 78 30.82 -23.61 -21.34
C VAL A 78 29.31 -23.84 -21.19
N PRO A 79 28.45 -22.82 -21.36
CA PRO A 79 27.00 -22.99 -21.29
C PRO A 79 26.44 -23.95 -22.35
N LEU A 80 25.41 -24.70 -21.98
CA LEU A 80 24.75 -25.67 -22.86
C LEU A 80 23.37 -25.15 -23.29
N ALA A 81 23.22 -24.85 -24.58
CA ALA A 81 22.00 -24.31 -25.17
C ALA A 81 21.11 -25.40 -25.79
N ASN A 82 19.80 -25.18 -25.80
CA ASN A 82 18.75 -26.12 -26.24
C ASN A 82 18.66 -27.41 -25.41
N GLU A 83 19.22 -27.43 -24.20
CA GLU A 83 19.03 -28.52 -23.24
C GLU A 83 17.59 -28.49 -22.73
N THR A 84 16.91 -29.65 -22.72
CA THR A 84 15.55 -29.73 -22.19
C THR A 84 15.58 -29.72 -20.66
N VAL A 85 14.90 -28.75 -20.09
CA VAL A 85 14.76 -28.56 -18.63
C VAL A 85 13.32 -28.81 -18.24
N THR A 86 13.09 -29.77 -17.35
CA THR A 86 11.80 -29.92 -16.68
C THR A 86 11.91 -29.42 -15.25
N PHE A 87 11.16 -28.37 -14.96
CA PHE A 87 10.90 -27.87 -13.63
C PHE A 87 9.74 -28.64 -13.00
N THR A 88 9.91 -29.03 -11.74
CA THR A 88 8.87 -29.60 -10.88
C THR A 88 8.82 -28.79 -9.61
N VAL A 89 7.64 -28.31 -9.21
CA VAL A 89 7.44 -27.57 -7.96
C VAL A 89 6.68 -28.41 -6.93
N THR A 90 7.09 -28.28 -5.67
CA THR A 90 6.36 -28.77 -4.50
C THR A 90 6.19 -27.62 -3.49
N GLY A 91 5.14 -27.70 -2.67
CA GLY A 91 4.73 -26.60 -1.79
C GLY A 91 3.67 -25.70 -2.44
N PRO A 92 3.38 -24.52 -1.86
CA PRO A 92 2.28 -23.64 -2.27
C PRO A 92 2.65 -22.80 -3.49
N ALA A 93 2.86 -23.43 -4.65
CA ALA A 93 3.04 -22.74 -5.93
C ALA A 93 2.68 -23.64 -7.12
N SER A 94 2.36 -23.06 -8.27
CA SER A 94 2.07 -23.80 -9.50
C SER A 94 2.36 -23.01 -10.77
N PHE A 95 2.56 -23.73 -11.88
CA PHE A 95 2.60 -23.22 -13.24
C PHE A 95 1.18 -23.21 -13.82
N GLY A 96 0.40 -22.17 -13.52
CA GLY A 96 -0.99 -22.07 -13.98
C GLY A 96 -1.88 -23.26 -13.57
N GLY A 97 -1.66 -23.82 -12.38
CA GLY A 97 -2.33 -25.02 -11.88
C GLY A 97 -1.58 -26.34 -12.11
N SER A 98 -0.52 -26.36 -12.92
CA SER A 98 0.38 -27.52 -13.06
C SER A 98 1.49 -27.50 -12.01
N THR A 99 1.92 -28.66 -11.52
CA THR A 99 3.16 -28.77 -10.70
C THR A 99 4.42 -28.95 -11.54
N THR A 100 4.31 -29.04 -12.87
CA THR A 100 5.44 -29.20 -13.78
C THR A 100 5.39 -28.24 -14.97
N TRP A 101 6.57 -27.84 -15.44
CA TRP A 101 6.77 -27.02 -16.62
C TRP A 101 8.06 -27.43 -17.34
N THR A 102 8.02 -27.55 -18.66
CA THR A 102 9.18 -27.93 -19.47
C THR A 102 9.52 -26.81 -20.45
N THR A 103 10.81 -26.48 -20.53
CA THR A 103 11.36 -25.46 -21.43
C THR A 103 12.75 -25.90 -21.91
N VAL A 104 13.43 -25.05 -22.68
CA VAL A 104 14.81 -25.29 -23.14
C VAL A 104 15.74 -24.16 -22.72
N THR A 105 17.03 -24.47 -22.52
CA THR A 105 18.04 -23.45 -22.24
C THR A 105 18.31 -22.57 -23.45
N ASN A 106 18.52 -21.28 -23.22
CA ASN A 106 18.92 -20.31 -24.24
C ASN A 106 20.42 -20.41 -24.59
N ALA A 107 20.91 -19.52 -25.46
CA ALA A 107 22.33 -19.48 -25.88
C ALA A 107 23.34 -19.24 -24.74
N ALA A 108 22.89 -18.70 -23.59
CA ALA A 108 23.68 -18.53 -22.38
C ALA A 108 23.55 -19.71 -21.39
N GLY A 109 22.91 -20.82 -21.81
CA GLY A 109 22.66 -22.00 -20.99
C GLY A 109 21.61 -21.81 -19.89
N VAL A 110 20.81 -20.74 -19.97
CA VAL A 110 19.81 -20.41 -18.94
C VAL A 110 18.41 -20.81 -19.39
N ALA A 111 17.67 -21.48 -18.49
CA ALA A 111 16.23 -21.71 -18.58
C ALA A 111 15.53 -21.04 -17.40
N VAL A 112 14.33 -20.47 -17.63
CA VAL A 112 13.56 -19.70 -16.64
C VAL A 112 12.23 -20.39 -16.36
N ALA A 113 11.80 -20.41 -15.10
CA ALA A 113 10.55 -21.02 -14.64
C ALA A 113 9.33 -20.12 -14.89
N THR A 114 9.14 -19.69 -16.14
CA THR A 114 8.08 -18.75 -16.54
C THR A 114 6.67 -19.23 -16.16
N GLY A 115 5.89 -18.36 -15.52
CA GLY A 115 4.52 -18.66 -15.11
C GLY A 115 4.40 -19.41 -13.79
N LEU A 116 5.49 -19.56 -13.02
CA LEU A 116 5.44 -20.05 -11.65
C LEU A 116 4.86 -18.97 -10.73
N VAL A 117 3.74 -19.26 -10.08
CA VAL A 117 3.06 -18.32 -9.17
C VAL A 117 2.84 -18.98 -7.82
N ALA A 118 3.05 -18.22 -6.74
CA ALA A 118 2.74 -18.65 -5.38
C ALA A 118 1.22 -18.88 -5.19
N SER A 119 0.85 -19.76 -4.25
CA SER A 119 -0.55 -19.93 -3.86
C SER A 119 -1.12 -18.60 -3.34
N ALA A 120 -2.35 -18.29 -3.72
CA ALA A 120 -3.11 -17.16 -3.15
C ALA A 120 -3.78 -17.50 -1.81
N ALA A 121 -3.75 -18.77 -1.39
CA ALA A 121 -4.53 -19.28 -0.26
C ALA A 121 -3.69 -19.75 0.94
N GLU A 122 -2.45 -20.21 0.73
CA GLU A 122 -1.64 -20.88 1.75
C GLU A 122 -0.17 -20.48 1.66
N GLY A 123 0.46 -20.19 2.81
CA GLY A 123 1.91 -19.98 2.92
C GLY A 123 2.66 -21.30 3.15
N GLY A 124 3.97 -21.29 2.93
CA GLY A 124 4.85 -22.44 3.10
C GLY A 124 6.11 -22.38 2.23
N VAL A 125 7.01 -23.34 2.41
CA VAL A 125 8.23 -23.44 1.59
C VAL A 125 7.88 -23.99 0.21
N VAL A 126 8.17 -23.21 -0.83
CA VAL A 126 8.13 -23.64 -2.23
C VAL A 126 9.50 -24.21 -2.59
N THR A 127 9.55 -25.47 -3.03
CA THR A 127 10.76 -26.11 -3.53
C THR A 127 10.63 -26.31 -5.03
N LEU A 128 11.51 -25.68 -5.79
CA LEU A 128 11.61 -25.83 -7.24
C LEU A 128 12.77 -26.77 -7.58
N THR A 129 12.47 -27.87 -8.26
CA THR A 129 13.45 -28.84 -8.74
C THR A 129 13.61 -28.69 -10.25
N ALA A 130 14.83 -28.47 -10.75
CA ALA A 130 15.14 -28.56 -12.17
C ALA A 130 15.81 -29.90 -12.49
N THR A 131 15.35 -30.53 -13.57
CA THR A 131 15.89 -31.79 -14.10
C THR A 131 16.30 -31.60 -15.55
N VAL A 132 17.50 -32.10 -15.89
CA VAL A 132 18.12 -32.04 -17.22
C VAL A 132 18.73 -33.41 -17.50
N ALA A 133 18.59 -33.91 -18.73
CA ALA A 133 19.08 -35.26 -19.07
C ALA A 133 20.59 -35.38 -18.82
N GLY A 134 21.01 -36.42 -18.10
CA GLY A 134 22.43 -36.67 -17.78
C GLY A 134 23.04 -35.73 -16.73
N VAL A 135 22.27 -34.82 -16.14
CA VAL A 135 22.70 -33.95 -15.03
C VAL A 135 21.95 -34.36 -13.76
N ALA A 136 22.62 -34.30 -12.60
CA ALA A 136 21.94 -34.50 -11.32
C ALA A 136 20.84 -33.44 -11.10
N PRO A 137 19.65 -33.81 -10.59
CA PRO A 137 18.63 -32.83 -10.24
C PRO A 137 19.15 -31.78 -9.26
N VAL A 138 18.73 -30.52 -9.44
CA VAL A 138 19.10 -29.40 -8.57
C VAL A 138 17.85 -28.72 -8.04
N THR A 139 17.91 -28.22 -6.80
CA THR A 139 16.77 -27.64 -6.08
C THR A 139 17.06 -26.23 -5.58
N ALA A 140 16.09 -25.33 -5.74
CA ALA A 140 16.05 -24.04 -5.05
C ALA A 140 14.79 -23.98 -4.16
N THR A 141 14.85 -23.20 -3.09
CA THR A 141 13.72 -22.98 -2.17
C THR A 141 13.46 -21.50 -1.98
N VAL A 142 12.19 -21.13 -1.91
CA VAL A 142 11.74 -19.80 -1.46
C VAL A 142 10.57 -19.97 -0.48
N THR A 143 10.53 -19.17 0.57
CA THR A 143 9.40 -19.19 1.51
C THR A 143 8.30 -18.29 0.99
N VAL A 144 7.13 -18.85 0.69
CA VAL A 144 5.90 -18.06 0.54
C VAL A 144 5.32 -17.87 1.94
N VAL A 145 4.94 -16.65 2.28
CA VAL A 145 4.31 -16.29 3.54
C VAL A 145 3.00 -15.57 3.28
N GLN A 146 2.02 -15.85 4.13
CA GLN A 146 0.84 -15.01 4.26
C GLN A 146 1.29 -13.66 4.81
N GLU A 147 0.96 -12.56 4.12
CA GLU A 147 1.25 -11.22 4.60
C GLU A 147 0.39 -10.95 5.84
N GLY A 148 0.98 -11.20 7.01
CA GLY A 148 0.40 -10.78 8.27
C GLY A 148 0.42 -9.25 8.37
N LEU A 149 -0.68 -8.66 8.83
CA LEU A 149 -0.56 -7.34 9.45
C LEU A 149 0.24 -7.51 10.73
N PHE A 150 1.49 -7.08 10.70
CA PHE A 150 2.39 -7.17 11.83
C PHE A 150 2.23 -5.91 12.66
N LEU A 151 1.58 -6.02 13.81
CA LEU A 151 1.62 -4.99 14.83
C LEU A 151 2.95 -5.11 15.56
N VAL A 152 3.82 -4.11 15.41
CA VAL A 152 5.04 -3.93 16.22
C VAL A 152 4.74 -2.90 17.32
N PRO A 153 4.52 -3.31 18.58
CA PRO A 153 4.43 -2.39 19.70
C PRO A 153 5.85 -2.07 20.19
N VAL A 154 6.40 -0.94 19.79
CA VAL A 154 7.68 -0.45 20.33
C VAL A 154 7.41 0.21 21.68
N THR A 155 7.52 -0.57 22.74
CA THR A 155 7.55 -0.08 24.13
C THR A 155 8.90 0.58 24.40
N ALA A 156 8.91 1.88 24.64
CA ALA A 156 10.12 2.62 24.95
C ALA A 156 10.68 2.23 26.33
N GLY A 157 11.78 1.49 26.35
CA GLY A 157 12.68 1.39 27.52
C GLY A 157 12.94 -0.01 28.09
N THR A 158 12.18 -1.04 27.73
CA THR A 158 12.31 -2.39 28.35
C THR A 158 13.19 -3.37 27.59
N GLY A 159 13.58 -3.10 26.33
CA GLY A 159 14.38 -4.02 25.50
C GLY A 159 13.61 -5.24 24.97
N ASP A 160 12.60 -5.69 25.70
CA ASP A 160 11.60 -6.65 25.21
C ASP A 160 10.82 -6.05 24.04
N GLN A 161 11.01 -6.62 22.84
CA GLN A 161 10.09 -6.46 21.72
C GLN A 161 8.85 -7.33 22.02
N PRO A 162 7.68 -6.77 22.36
CA PRO A 162 6.49 -7.58 22.59
C PRO A 162 6.12 -8.32 21.30
N ALA A 163 5.79 -9.61 21.46
CA ALA A 163 5.46 -10.50 20.35
C ALA A 163 4.38 -9.87 19.45
N ALA A 164 4.73 -9.71 18.18
CA ALA A 164 3.84 -9.10 17.21
C ALA A 164 2.57 -9.92 17.04
N ARG A 165 1.45 -9.22 16.84
CA ARG A 165 0.14 -9.84 16.63
C ARG A 165 -0.20 -9.82 15.15
N GLN A 166 0.05 -10.95 14.50
CA GLN A 166 -0.55 -11.31 13.21
C GLN A 166 -2.09 -11.34 13.34
N ILE A 167 -2.79 -11.03 12.26
CA ILE A 167 -4.23 -11.33 12.14
C ILE A 167 -4.35 -12.84 11.91
N PRO A 168 -4.91 -13.64 12.84
CA PRO A 168 -4.66 -15.09 12.84
C PRO A 168 -5.20 -15.85 11.61
N ASP A 169 -6.32 -15.40 11.05
CA ASP A 169 -7.09 -16.16 10.05
C ASP A 169 -7.50 -15.33 8.82
N ALA A 170 -6.81 -14.21 8.53
CA ALA A 170 -7.19 -13.32 7.43
C ALA A 170 -6.97 -13.98 6.05
N THR A 171 -8.01 -14.05 5.20
CA THR A 171 -7.83 -14.55 3.83
C THR A 171 -7.24 -13.47 2.92
N GLY A 172 -6.24 -13.87 2.12
CA GLY A 172 -5.50 -12.97 1.22
C GLY A 172 -4.53 -12.02 1.94
N ASN A 173 -3.85 -11.19 1.14
CA ASN A 173 -2.95 -10.15 1.64
C ASN A 173 -3.74 -8.94 2.16
N ILE A 174 -3.16 -8.12 3.02
CA ILE A 174 -3.76 -6.85 3.46
C ILE A 174 -3.71 -5.86 2.29
N ALA A 175 -4.83 -5.24 1.95
CA ALA A 175 -4.90 -4.18 0.95
C ALA A 175 -4.70 -2.79 1.59
N HIS A 176 -5.34 -2.56 2.73
CA HIS A 176 -5.34 -1.27 3.42
C HIS A 176 -5.32 -1.42 4.94
N VAL A 177 -4.65 -0.48 5.62
CA VAL A 177 -4.65 -0.36 7.08
C VAL A 177 -4.88 1.10 7.46
N SER A 178 -5.79 1.34 8.39
CA SER A 178 -6.00 2.66 8.99
C SER A 178 -5.91 2.57 10.50
N ALA A 179 -5.15 3.47 11.11
CA ALA A 179 -4.97 3.57 12.56
C ALA A 179 -5.60 4.85 13.10
N ALA A 180 -6.06 4.78 14.34
CA ALA A 180 -6.49 5.93 15.12
C ALA A 180 -5.80 5.92 16.49
N THR A 181 -5.44 7.09 17.00
CA THR A 181 -4.92 7.28 18.36
C THR A 181 -5.75 8.32 19.11
N VAL A 182 -6.07 8.03 20.37
CA VAL A 182 -6.65 9.00 21.31
C VAL A 182 -5.95 8.89 22.66
N THR A 183 -5.39 10.00 23.11
CA THR A 183 -4.81 10.15 24.46
C THR A 183 -5.76 11.00 25.29
N LEU A 184 -6.31 10.43 26.36
CA LEU A 184 -7.19 11.14 27.30
C LEU A 184 -6.40 11.54 28.55
N PRO A 185 -6.68 12.69 29.17
CA PRO A 185 -6.04 13.08 30.44
C PRO A 185 -6.16 11.99 31.50
N GLY A 186 -5.02 11.56 32.05
CA GLY A 186 -4.97 10.54 33.10
C GLY A 186 -5.34 9.12 32.65
N GLN A 187 -5.28 8.80 31.35
CA GLN A 187 -5.50 7.46 30.82
C GLN A 187 -4.33 6.99 29.94
N PRO A 188 -4.09 5.67 29.82
CA PRO A 188 -3.19 5.15 28.80
C PRO A 188 -3.69 5.54 27.40
N GLY A 189 -2.75 5.84 26.50
CA GLY A 189 -3.05 6.16 25.11
C GLY A 189 -3.74 4.98 24.43
N GLN A 190 -4.87 5.24 23.78
CA GLN A 190 -5.66 4.23 23.12
C GLN A 190 -5.43 4.22 21.63
N VAL A 191 -5.41 3.01 21.08
CA VAL A 191 -5.19 2.76 19.67
C VAL A 191 -6.26 1.81 19.13
N ALA A 192 -6.74 2.10 17.94
CA ALA A 192 -7.65 1.22 17.20
C ALA A 192 -7.16 1.10 15.75
N TYR A 193 -7.38 -0.06 15.16
CA TYR A 193 -7.04 -0.34 13.76
C TYR A 193 -8.21 -0.92 13.00
N THR A 194 -8.26 -0.59 11.71
CA THR A 194 -9.06 -1.29 10.70
C THR A 194 -8.11 -1.78 9.64
N ALA A 195 -8.22 -3.04 9.26
CA ALA A 195 -7.52 -3.62 8.12
C ALA A 195 -8.55 -4.17 7.14
N VAL A 196 -8.33 -3.96 5.85
CA VAL A 196 -9.12 -4.55 4.76
C VAL A 196 -8.21 -5.46 3.97
N THR A 197 -8.60 -6.73 3.79
CA THR A 197 -7.85 -7.69 2.96
C THR A 197 -8.21 -7.55 1.49
N THR A 198 -7.36 -8.09 0.63
CA THR A 198 -7.57 -8.25 -0.81
C THR A 198 -8.77 -9.16 -1.17
N THR A 199 -9.28 -9.96 -0.23
CA THR A 199 -10.54 -10.72 -0.37
C THR A 199 -11.77 -9.95 0.14
N GLY A 200 -11.58 -8.74 0.67
CA GLY A 200 -12.65 -7.90 1.20
C GLY A 200 -13.05 -8.23 2.64
N GLU A 201 -12.23 -8.96 3.40
CA GLU A 201 -12.44 -9.11 4.84
C GLU A 201 -12.09 -7.81 5.57
N VAL A 202 -12.95 -7.41 6.52
CA VAL A 202 -12.70 -6.28 7.41
C VAL A 202 -12.32 -6.80 8.78
N TRP A 203 -11.09 -6.55 9.19
CA TRP A 203 -10.58 -6.88 10.51
C TRP A 203 -10.45 -5.62 11.35
N ALA A 204 -10.86 -5.72 12.61
CA ALA A 204 -10.78 -4.62 13.57
C ALA A 204 -9.96 -5.03 14.80
N LEU A 205 -9.11 -4.12 15.26
CA LEU A 205 -8.53 -4.16 16.61
C LEU A 205 -9.07 -2.95 17.38
N GLY A 206 -9.97 -3.22 18.33
CA GLY A 206 -10.66 -2.18 19.10
C GLY A 206 -9.95 -1.83 20.41
N ALA A 207 -10.07 -0.57 20.83
CA ALA A 207 -9.55 -0.07 22.09
C ALA A 207 -10.43 -0.45 23.31
N THR A 208 -10.59 -1.75 23.61
CA THR A 208 -11.31 -2.18 24.81
C THR A 208 -10.45 -2.06 26.07
N ARG A 209 -10.75 -1.04 26.88
CA ARG A 209 -10.12 -0.73 28.16
C ARG A 209 -10.03 -1.97 29.08
N GLY A 210 -8.84 -2.55 29.20
CA GLY A 210 -8.56 -3.67 30.10
C GLY A 210 -8.89 -5.08 29.59
N ALA A 211 -9.36 -5.23 28.34
CA ALA A 211 -9.44 -6.53 27.68
C ALA A 211 -8.21 -6.74 26.78
N ALA A 212 -7.75 -7.98 26.65
CA ALA A 212 -6.69 -8.30 25.69
C ALA A 212 -7.23 -8.14 24.26
N ALA A 213 -7.00 -6.98 23.66
CA ALA A 213 -7.46 -6.67 22.30
C ALA A 213 -6.86 -7.68 21.31
N GLY A 214 -7.71 -8.58 20.82
CA GLY A 214 -7.43 -9.44 19.67
C GLY A 214 -8.01 -8.82 18.41
N TRP A 215 -7.40 -9.13 17.27
CA TRP A 215 -8.05 -8.88 15.98
C TRP A 215 -9.33 -9.70 15.88
N GLY A 216 -10.41 -9.09 15.43
CA GLY A 216 -11.66 -9.76 15.11
C GLY A 216 -12.11 -9.43 13.69
N LEU A 217 -12.59 -10.44 12.98
CA LEU A 217 -13.30 -10.26 11.72
C LEU A 217 -14.66 -9.60 12.02
N VAL A 218 -14.93 -8.44 11.42
CA VAL A 218 -16.15 -7.64 11.70
C VAL A 218 -17.10 -7.51 10.53
N ASP A 219 -16.63 -7.66 9.29
CA ASP A 219 -17.47 -7.84 8.09
C ASP A 219 -16.65 -8.50 6.95
N THR A 220 -17.34 -8.89 5.87
CA THR A 220 -16.75 -9.40 4.62
C THR A 220 -17.38 -8.74 3.40
N GLY A 221 -16.69 -8.76 2.25
CA GLY A 221 -17.15 -8.11 1.02
C GLY A 221 -16.91 -6.59 0.99
N ALA A 222 -15.96 -6.08 1.77
CA ALA A 222 -15.44 -4.74 1.58
C ALA A 222 -14.69 -4.62 0.24
N ASP A 223 -14.69 -3.41 -0.32
CA ASP A 223 -13.95 -3.06 -1.53
C ASP A 223 -12.46 -2.90 -1.19
N PRO A 224 -11.57 -3.80 -1.67
CA PRO A 224 -10.14 -3.74 -1.37
C PRO A 224 -9.41 -2.62 -2.14
N ALA A 225 -10.09 -1.86 -3.00
CA ALA A 225 -9.50 -0.73 -3.72
C ALA A 225 -9.76 0.63 -3.05
N VAL A 226 -10.56 0.68 -1.98
CA VAL A 226 -10.88 1.92 -1.25
C VAL A 226 -10.32 1.87 0.17
N GLU A 227 -9.41 2.80 0.48
CA GLU A 227 -8.81 2.88 1.80
C GLU A 227 -9.85 3.19 2.88
N GLY A 228 -9.96 2.30 3.87
CA GLY A 228 -10.80 2.50 5.04
C GLY A 228 -10.33 3.66 5.92
N ALA A 229 -11.11 3.97 6.95
CA ALA A 229 -10.76 4.97 7.95
C ALA A 229 -11.09 4.47 9.36
N THR A 230 -10.20 4.68 10.31
CA THR A 230 -10.43 4.37 11.72
C THR A 230 -10.57 5.64 12.53
N ALA A 231 -11.42 5.60 13.56
CA ALA A 231 -11.51 6.65 14.58
C ALA A 231 -11.84 6.07 15.96
N ILE A 232 -11.53 6.81 17.02
CA ILE A 232 -11.81 6.45 18.42
C ILE A 232 -12.68 7.54 19.04
N GLY A 233 -13.72 7.12 19.75
CA GLY A 233 -14.58 8.03 20.50
C GLY A 233 -13.92 8.52 21.80
N ASN A 234 -14.16 9.79 22.14
CA ASN A 234 -13.76 10.50 23.37
C ASN A 234 -13.78 9.67 24.67
N THR A 235 -14.77 8.80 24.89
CA THR A 235 -14.85 7.99 26.12
C THR A 235 -13.83 6.85 26.20
N GLY A 236 -13.02 6.66 25.15
CA GLY A 236 -12.06 5.56 25.05
C GLY A 236 -12.71 4.18 25.21
N SER A 237 -13.98 4.09 24.82
CA SER A 237 -14.82 2.90 24.99
C SER A 237 -15.50 2.51 23.68
N TRP A 238 -15.22 3.22 22.58
CA TRP A 238 -15.81 2.99 21.26
C TRP A 238 -14.76 3.26 20.19
N SER A 239 -14.62 2.32 19.27
CA SER A 239 -13.84 2.46 18.06
C SER A 239 -14.77 2.37 16.84
N TYR A 240 -14.52 3.22 15.85
CA TYR A 240 -15.31 3.35 14.64
C TYR A 240 -14.43 2.90 13.48
N HIS A 241 -14.83 1.80 12.84
CA HIS A 241 -14.11 1.17 11.74
C HIS A 241 -14.91 1.39 10.47
N LEU A 242 -14.46 2.28 9.58
CA LEU A 242 -15.14 2.63 8.35
C LEU A 242 -14.49 1.96 7.15
N TYR A 243 -15.31 1.44 6.25
CA TYR A 243 -14.91 0.74 5.03
C TYR A 243 -16.00 0.91 3.96
N VAL A 244 -15.65 0.67 2.70
CA VAL A 244 -16.63 0.67 1.60
C VAL A 244 -17.02 -0.77 1.28
N LYS A 245 -18.31 -1.00 1.01
CA LYS A 245 -18.88 -2.30 0.62
C LYS A 245 -20.11 -2.06 -0.25
N ASP A 246 -20.20 -2.79 -1.36
CA ASP A 246 -21.21 -2.58 -2.41
C ASP A 246 -21.26 -1.12 -2.93
N GLY A 247 -20.11 -0.44 -2.94
CA GLY A 247 -19.97 0.99 -3.26
C GLY A 247 -20.55 1.95 -2.21
N GLN A 248 -21.08 1.46 -1.09
CA GLN A 248 -21.62 2.30 -0.01
C GLN A 248 -20.64 2.38 1.15
N LEU A 249 -20.70 3.46 1.94
CA LEU A 249 -19.92 3.57 3.17
C LEU A 249 -20.60 2.74 4.27
N TRP A 250 -19.82 1.94 4.98
CA TRP A 250 -20.25 1.18 6.14
C TRP A 250 -19.39 1.53 7.35
N TRP A 251 -19.91 1.28 8.55
CA TRP A 251 -19.14 1.33 9.77
C TRP A 251 -19.46 0.18 10.72
N TYR A 252 -18.46 -0.22 11.49
CA TYR A 252 -18.58 -1.10 12.64
C TYR A 252 -18.20 -0.33 13.92
N GLY A 253 -19.02 -0.50 14.97
CA GLY A 253 -18.88 0.16 16.27
C GLY A 253 -18.34 -0.80 17.33
N GLY A 254 -17.04 -0.77 17.59
CA GLY A 254 -16.37 -1.66 18.54
C GLY A 254 -16.60 -1.27 20.00
N ALA A 255 -17.71 -1.74 20.59
CA ALA A 255 -17.81 -2.16 22.00
C ALA A 255 -19.15 -2.83 22.36
N GLY A 256 -19.09 -4.09 22.78
CA GLY A 256 -20.01 -4.76 23.74
C GLY A 256 -21.52 -4.86 23.42
N THR A 257 -22.01 -4.22 22.37
CA THR A 257 -23.45 -4.00 22.13
C THR A 257 -24.07 -4.93 21.09
N GLY A 258 -23.27 -5.80 20.45
CA GLY A 258 -23.74 -6.62 19.33
C GLY A 258 -24.17 -5.81 18.11
N ALA A 259 -23.76 -4.54 18.03
CA ALA A 259 -24.01 -3.68 16.87
C ALA A 259 -23.26 -4.23 15.65
N GLY A 260 -24.00 -4.86 14.74
CA GLY A 260 -23.46 -5.35 13.48
C GLY A 260 -22.98 -4.23 12.54
N PRO A 261 -22.50 -4.58 11.34
CA PRO A 261 -22.14 -3.60 10.33
C PRO A 261 -23.34 -2.73 9.97
N ASN A 262 -23.15 -1.41 10.00
CA ASN A 262 -24.19 -0.43 9.74
C ASN A 262 -23.87 0.35 8.46
N ARG A 263 -24.83 0.42 7.53
CA ARG A 263 -24.71 1.22 6.31
C ARG A 263 -24.92 2.71 6.59
N LEU A 264 -24.11 3.53 5.92
CA LEU A 264 -24.14 4.99 5.93
C LEU A 264 -24.46 5.52 4.52
N LEU A 265 -24.72 6.82 4.41
CA LEU A 265 -24.83 7.55 3.15
C LEU A 265 -25.87 6.96 2.18
N THR A 266 -27.03 6.56 2.70
CA THR A 266 -28.10 5.88 1.93
C THR A 266 -28.70 6.71 0.79
N GLY A 267 -28.45 8.03 0.75
CA GLY A 267 -28.82 8.95 -0.33
C GLY A 267 -27.70 9.31 -1.30
N ALA A 268 -26.51 8.72 -1.18
CA ALA A 268 -25.39 9.00 -2.07
C ALA A 268 -25.60 8.43 -3.48
N THR A 269 -25.10 9.13 -4.49
CA THR A 269 -25.07 8.65 -5.89
C THR A 269 -23.67 8.20 -6.28
N GLY A 270 -23.59 7.06 -6.97
CA GLY A 270 -22.33 6.40 -7.31
C GLY A 270 -21.66 5.74 -6.11
N SER A 271 -20.63 4.93 -6.39
CA SER A 271 -19.82 4.29 -5.35
C SER A 271 -18.97 5.32 -4.60
N VAL A 272 -18.81 5.17 -3.29
CA VAL A 272 -17.80 5.86 -2.48
C VAL A 272 -16.42 5.40 -2.92
N THR A 273 -15.52 6.34 -3.26
CA THR A 273 -14.16 6.04 -3.74
C THR A 273 -13.06 6.48 -2.78
N GLN A 274 -13.38 7.36 -1.82
CA GLN A 274 -12.43 7.90 -0.86
C GLN A 274 -13.09 8.16 0.49
N VAL A 275 -12.41 7.83 1.59
CA VAL A 275 -12.90 8.02 2.97
C VAL A 275 -11.79 8.55 3.87
N SER A 276 -12.09 9.54 4.71
CA SER A 276 -11.23 10.01 5.80
C SER A 276 -12.06 10.20 7.06
N ALA A 277 -11.48 9.91 8.23
CA ALA A 277 -12.11 10.12 9.54
C ALA A 277 -11.10 10.77 10.50
N ALA A 278 -11.61 11.49 11.49
CA ALA A 278 -10.79 12.10 12.53
C ALA A 278 -11.44 12.01 13.92
N ASN A 279 -10.57 11.96 14.93
CA ASN A 279 -10.93 11.84 16.33
C ASN A 279 -11.26 13.22 16.91
N GLY A 280 -12.49 13.42 17.39
CA GLY A 280 -12.86 14.55 18.23
C GLY A 280 -12.74 14.20 19.70
N HIS A 281 -11.73 14.74 20.38
CA HIS A 281 -11.69 14.77 21.84
C HIS A 281 -12.32 16.08 22.35
N PHE A 282 -13.09 15.98 23.44
CA PHE A 282 -13.90 17.06 23.99
C PHE A 282 -13.93 16.97 25.52
N SER A 283 -13.57 18.07 26.20
CA SER A 283 -13.92 18.27 27.60
C SER A 283 -15.44 18.48 27.72
N GLY A 284 -16.16 17.47 28.22
CA GLY A 284 -17.61 17.56 28.45
C GLY A 284 -18.47 16.40 27.96
N ALA A 285 -17.96 15.16 27.97
CA ALA A 285 -18.68 13.92 27.67
C ALA A 285 -19.28 13.78 26.25
N THR A 286 -19.15 14.78 25.38
CA THR A 286 -19.56 14.71 23.96
C THR A 286 -18.56 13.90 23.15
N THR A 287 -19.03 12.81 22.55
CA THR A 287 -18.23 12.02 21.60
C THR A 287 -18.42 12.67 20.23
N THR A 288 -17.36 13.22 19.63
CA THR A 288 -17.43 13.73 18.26
C THR A 288 -16.60 12.84 17.34
N LEU A 289 -17.28 12.04 16.53
CA LEU A 289 -16.69 11.46 15.32
C LEU A 289 -16.99 12.43 14.17
N ALA A 290 -16.01 12.72 13.33
CA ALA A 290 -16.32 13.21 11.99
C ALA A 290 -15.63 12.37 10.91
N PHE A 291 -16.29 12.26 9.77
CA PHE A 291 -15.72 11.70 8.55
C PHE A 291 -16.13 12.52 7.32
N THR A 292 -15.33 12.38 6.27
CA THR A 292 -15.61 12.85 4.91
C THR A 292 -15.52 11.67 3.97
N ALA A 293 -16.49 11.52 3.07
CA ALA A 293 -16.48 10.55 1.99
C ALA A 293 -16.71 11.25 0.65
N VAL A 294 -16.00 10.83 -0.39
CA VAL A 294 -16.20 11.31 -1.76
C VAL A 294 -16.70 10.15 -2.62
N THR A 295 -17.70 10.40 -3.46
CA THR A 295 -18.21 9.40 -4.42
C THR A 295 -17.59 9.57 -5.82
N SER A 296 -17.75 8.54 -6.64
CA SER A 296 -17.45 8.51 -8.07
C SER A 296 -18.26 9.52 -8.90
N THR A 297 -19.32 10.12 -8.37
CA THR A 297 -20.03 11.26 -8.98
C THR A 297 -19.56 12.62 -8.45
N GLY A 298 -18.52 12.63 -7.61
CA GLY A 298 -17.95 13.81 -6.98
C GLY A 298 -18.79 14.37 -5.83
N GLN A 299 -19.76 13.63 -5.30
CA GLN A 299 -20.48 14.06 -4.10
C GLN A 299 -19.56 14.00 -2.88
N VAL A 300 -19.50 15.08 -2.11
CA VAL A 300 -18.83 15.14 -0.80
C VAL A 300 -19.89 14.94 0.27
N TRP A 301 -19.78 13.85 1.02
CA TRP A 301 -20.60 13.59 2.18
C TRP A 301 -19.79 13.79 3.45
N ALA A 302 -20.36 14.53 4.40
CA ALA A 302 -19.81 14.70 5.72
C ALA A 302 -20.77 14.11 6.77
N ARG A 303 -20.20 13.45 7.77
CA ARG A 303 -20.90 13.18 9.03
C ARG A 303 -20.15 13.84 10.16
N ALA A 304 -20.90 14.42 11.08
CA ALA A 304 -20.45 14.62 12.44
C ALA A 304 -21.48 13.98 13.39
N SER A 305 -21.00 13.09 14.25
CA SER A 305 -21.81 12.44 15.29
C SER A 305 -21.63 13.21 16.58
N PHE A 306 -22.72 13.59 17.22
CA PHE A 306 -22.73 14.25 18.53
C PHE A 306 -23.66 13.49 19.49
N ASN A 307 -23.52 13.70 20.81
CA ASN A 307 -24.45 13.13 21.78
C ASN A 307 -25.91 13.59 21.56
N THR A 308 -26.12 14.71 20.87
CA THR A 308 -27.44 15.27 20.53
C THR A 308 -28.03 14.71 19.23
N GLY A 309 -27.30 13.88 18.48
CA GLY A 309 -27.74 13.28 17.23
C GLY A 309 -26.60 13.11 16.22
N THR A 310 -26.84 12.31 15.19
CA THR A 310 -25.90 12.14 14.08
C THR A 310 -26.47 12.72 12.80
N SER A 311 -25.78 13.67 12.20
CA SER A 311 -26.15 14.26 10.90
C SER A 311 -25.19 13.77 9.83
N GLU A 312 -25.68 12.95 8.91
CA GLU A 312 -25.06 12.67 7.61
C GLU A 312 -25.66 13.63 6.59
N ARG A 313 -24.82 14.33 5.81
CA ARG A 313 -25.28 15.22 4.75
C ARG A 313 -24.33 15.27 3.57
N LEU A 314 -24.90 15.48 2.40
CA LEU A 314 -24.21 16.04 1.25
C LEU A 314 -23.77 17.46 1.63
N VAL A 315 -22.49 17.78 1.48
CA VAL A 315 -21.94 19.12 1.73
C VAL A 315 -21.49 19.83 0.45
N ASP A 316 -21.10 19.09 -0.59
CA ASP A 316 -20.75 19.63 -1.91
C ASP A 316 -20.83 18.53 -3.00
N THR A 317 -20.64 18.92 -4.27
CA THR A 317 -20.58 18.10 -5.48
C THR A 317 -19.44 18.58 -6.40
N GLY A 318 -18.95 17.70 -7.29
CA GLY A 318 -17.84 18.02 -8.19
C GLY A 318 -16.44 17.85 -7.58
N ALA A 319 -16.34 17.24 -6.39
CA ALA A 319 -15.05 16.87 -5.83
C ALA A 319 -14.37 15.75 -6.63
N SER A 320 -13.03 15.75 -6.63
CA SER A 320 -12.23 14.71 -7.25
C SER A 320 -12.39 13.38 -6.53
N SER A 321 -12.86 12.37 -7.25
CA SER A 321 -12.96 10.99 -6.74
C SER A 321 -11.60 10.28 -6.59
N SER A 322 -10.51 10.89 -7.08
CA SER A 322 -9.15 10.32 -7.03
C SER A 322 -8.25 10.90 -5.94
N VAL A 323 -8.67 11.99 -5.26
CA VAL A 323 -7.91 12.60 -4.17
C VAL A 323 -8.64 12.32 -2.86
N ARG A 324 -7.94 11.71 -1.89
CA ARG A 324 -8.52 11.42 -0.57
C ARG A 324 -8.89 12.74 0.14
N PRO A 325 -10.11 12.89 0.69
CA PRO A 325 -10.43 14.06 1.50
C PRO A 325 -9.62 14.02 2.80
N ALA A 326 -9.41 15.19 3.43
CA ALA A 326 -8.78 15.29 4.74
C ALA A 326 -9.80 15.84 5.76
N THR A 327 -10.10 15.05 6.79
CA THR A 327 -11.04 15.42 7.85
C THR A 327 -10.26 15.81 9.09
N THR A 328 -10.67 16.88 9.78
CA THR A 328 -10.23 17.16 11.15
C THR A 328 -11.41 17.52 12.05
N VAL A 329 -11.26 17.29 13.35
CA VAL A 329 -12.24 17.68 14.37
C VAL A 329 -11.51 18.45 15.45
N GLY A 330 -11.90 19.68 15.75
CA GLY A 330 -11.19 20.53 16.68
C GLY A 330 -12.11 21.38 17.55
N GLY A 331 -11.63 21.63 18.77
CA GLY A 331 -12.02 22.72 19.68
C GLY A 331 -13.49 22.79 20.12
N PRO A 332 -13.82 23.67 21.07
CA PRO A 332 -15.09 23.62 21.82
C PRO A 332 -16.33 23.71 20.93
N GLY A 333 -17.33 22.85 21.18
CA GLY A 333 -18.63 22.87 20.49
C GLY A 333 -18.84 21.82 19.38
N GLY A 334 -17.84 20.99 19.05
CA GLY A 334 -18.02 19.88 18.10
C GLY A 334 -17.58 20.19 16.67
N THR A 335 -16.78 21.23 16.46
CA THR A 335 -16.49 21.72 15.11
C THR A 335 -15.61 20.74 14.33
N SER A 336 -16.04 20.38 13.12
CA SER A 336 -15.24 19.57 12.19
C SER A 336 -14.99 20.31 10.89
N GLN A 337 -13.80 20.13 10.33
CA GLN A 337 -13.38 20.70 9.05
C GLN A 337 -13.17 19.57 8.04
N HIS A 338 -13.74 19.76 6.86
CA HIS A 338 -13.77 18.78 5.78
C HIS A 338 -13.07 19.41 4.56
N ARG A 339 -11.85 18.97 4.28
CA ARG A 339 -11.05 19.43 3.14
C ARG A 339 -11.11 18.42 2.00
N TYR A 340 -11.28 18.90 0.78
CA TYR A 340 -11.36 18.07 -0.43
C TYR A 340 -10.89 18.87 -1.65
N VAL A 341 -10.58 18.17 -2.74
CA VAL A 341 -10.19 18.81 -4.01
C VAL A 341 -11.38 18.88 -4.95
N LYS A 342 -11.63 20.04 -5.56
CA LYS A 342 -12.68 20.28 -6.57
C LYS A 342 -12.10 21.24 -7.62
N ASP A 343 -12.22 20.88 -8.90
CA ASP A 343 -11.57 21.57 -10.03
C ASP A 343 -10.05 21.75 -9.88
N GLY A 344 -9.39 20.80 -9.22
CA GLY A 344 -7.96 20.86 -8.89
C GLY A 344 -7.61 21.86 -7.78
N GLN A 345 -8.58 22.57 -7.22
CA GLN A 345 -8.39 23.53 -6.13
C GLN A 345 -8.76 22.89 -4.79
N LEU A 346 -8.22 23.42 -3.70
CA LEU A 346 -8.56 22.97 -2.35
C LEU A 346 -9.81 23.68 -1.84
N TRP A 347 -10.74 22.93 -1.26
CA TRP A 347 -11.98 23.46 -0.70
C TRP A 347 -12.17 23.00 0.74
N LEU A 348 -12.88 23.82 1.51
CA LEU A 348 -13.18 23.61 2.92
C LEU A 348 -14.69 23.77 3.19
N VAL A 349 -15.25 22.82 3.94
CA VAL A 349 -16.53 22.98 4.64
C VAL A 349 -16.30 22.81 6.14
N THR A 350 -16.85 23.71 6.95
CA THR A 350 -16.81 23.63 8.42
C THR A 350 -18.18 23.28 8.96
N ASN A 351 -18.30 22.21 9.74
CA ASN A 351 -19.54 21.83 10.42
C ASN A 351 -19.49 22.32 11.86
N THR A 352 -20.44 23.16 12.26
CA THR A 352 -20.58 23.65 13.65
C THR A 352 -21.76 22.95 14.32
N GLY A 353 -21.50 21.77 14.89
CA GLY A 353 -22.53 20.94 15.49
C GLY A 353 -23.47 20.26 14.46
N ALA A 354 -24.60 19.74 14.94
CA ALA A 354 -25.48 18.85 14.17
C ALA A 354 -26.35 19.55 13.09
N SER A 355 -26.45 20.87 13.09
CA SER A 355 -27.48 21.61 12.34
C SER A 355 -26.97 22.58 11.28
N ALA A 356 -25.70 23.00 11.31
CA ALA A 356 -25.17 24.01 10.38
C ALA A 356 -23.87 23.56 9.72
N ALA A 357 -23.73 23.84 8.44
CA ALA A 357 -22.46 23.88 7.72
C ALA A 357 -22.16 25.35 7.42
N SER A 358 -20.89 25.74 7.41
CA SER A 358 -20.49 26.91 6.63
C SER A 358 -20.84 26.65 5.16
N PRO A 359 -21.05 27.72 4.36
CA PRO A 359 -20.85 27.60 2.92
C PRO A 359 -19.49 26.96 2.61
N GLU A 360 -19.40 26.27 1.48
CA GLU A 360 -18.12 25.87 0.90
C GLU A 360 -17.24 27.10 0.65
N ARG A 361 -15.94 26.96 0.89
CA ARG A 361 -14.95 28.00 0.61
C ARG A 361 -13.74 27.38 -0.08
N GLN A 362 -13.38 27.91 -1.24
CA GLN A 362 -12.08 27.64 -1.87
C GLN A 362 -10.98 28.21 -0.98
N LEU A 363 -9.95 27.43 -0.71
CA LEU A 363 -8.78 27.87 0.04
C LEU A 363 -7.77 28.49 -0.93
N GLU A 364 -7.62 29.80 -0.83
CA GLU A 364 -6.65 30.58 -1.61
C GLU A 364 -5.21 30.31 -1.14
N GLY A 365 -4.25 30.52 -2.05
CA GLY A 365 -2.82 30.46 -1.75
C GLY A 365 -2.11 29.14 -2.07
N VAL A 366 -2.77 28.15 -2.67
CA VAL A 366 -2.10 26.94 -3.19
C VAL A 366 -2.00 27.02 -4.72
N ASP A 367 -0.79 27.27 -5.25
CA ASP A 367 -0.59 27.36 -6.70
C ASP A 367 -0.53 25.98 -7.38
N GLY A 368 -1.36 25.79 -8.40
CA GLY A 368 -1.43 24.56 -9.19
C GLY A 368 -2.55 23.61 -8.78
N ALA A 369 -2.67 22.47 -9.47
CA ALA A 369 -3.72 21.49 -9.19
C ALA A 369 -3.31 20.58 -8.02
N VAL A 370 -4.09 20.52 -6.95
CA VAL A 370 -3.84 19.67 -5.79
C VAL A 370 -4.08 18.19 -6.14
N VAL A 371 -3.09 17.34 -5.87
CA VAL A 371 -3.12 15.89 -6.17
C VAL A 371 -3.12 15.01 -4.92
N GLN A 372 -2.64 15.53 -3.79
CA GLN A 372 -2.67 14.85 -2.49
C GLN A 372 -2.97 15.87 -1.40
N ILE A 373 -3.72 15.47 -0.38
CA ILE A 373 -3.88 16.23 0.87
C ILE A 373 -3.78 15.33 2.09
N ASP A 374 -3.36 15.93 3.19
CA ASP A 374 -3.42 15.33 4.51
C ASP A 374 -3.73 16.40 5.56
N ALA A 375 -4.36 16.02 6.67
CA ALA A 375 -4.61 16.93 7.78
C ALA A 375 -4.76 16.18 9.10
N VAL A 376 -4.28 16.81 10.16
CA VAL A 376 -4.29 16.29 11.52
C VAL A 376 -4.78 17.36 12.49
N ASN A 377 -5.42 16.93 13.57
CA ASN A 377 -5.71 17.76 14.74
C ASN A 377 -4.88 17.25 15.92
N ALA A 378 -4.28 18.15 16.68
CA ALA A 378 -3.82 17.84 18.04
C ALA A 378 -4.84 18.40 19.02
N TYR A 379 -5.44 17.51 19.80
CA TYR A 379 -6.08 17.95 21.03
C TYR A 379 -5.01 18.08 22.12
N HIS A 380 -4.59 19.30 22.39
CA HIS A 380 -4.05 19.67 23.69
C HIS A 380 -5.03 20.66 24.35
N PRO A 381 -5.30 20.57 25.67
CA PRO A 381 -6.21 21.51 26.34
C PRO A 381 -5.81 22.99 26.17
N GLU A 382 -4.51 23.26 26.00
CA GLU A 382 -3.95 24.60 25.84
C GLU A 382 -3.82 25.03 24.36
N MET A 383 -3.96 24.08 23.42
CA MET A 383 -3.89 24.32 21.95
C MET A 383 -5.25 24.06 21.28
N ALA A 384 -6.34 24.27 22.03
CA ALA A 384 -7.68 23.81 21.66
C ALA A 384 -8.13 24.35 20.29
N GLY A 385 -7.99 23.52 19.25
CA GLY A 385 -8.39 23.82 17.88
C GLY A 385 -7.26 24.18 16.90
N GLN A 386 -6.00 23.82 17.18
CA GLN A 386 -4.94 23.85 16.16
C GLN A 386 -5.03 22.68 15.18
N LEU A 387 -5.04 23.02 13.90
CA LEU A 387 -5.28 22.11 12.77
C LEU A 387 -4.18 22.32 11.73
N ALA A 388 -3.34 21.30 11.55
CA ALA A 388 -2.28 21.32 10.54
C ALA A 388 -2.76 20.54 9.31
N ALA A 389 -2.56 21.13 8.12
CA ALA A 389 -2.89 20.51 6.85
C ALA A 389 -1.73 20.67 5.86
N THR A 390 -1.58 19.68 4.97
CA THR A 390 -0.64 19.70 3.85
C THR A 390 -1.34 19.38 2.54
N ALA A 391 -0.79 19.93 1.46
CA ALA A 391 -1.21 19.66 0.10
C ALA A 391 0.02 19.48 -0.79
N ILE A 392 0.00 18.48 -1.68
CA ILE A 392 0.96 18.38 -2.79
C ILE A 392 0.23 18.70 -4.08
N THR A 393 0.87 19.51 -4.93
CA THR A 393 0.33 19.92 -6.24
C THR A 393 0.95 19.12 -7.38
N SER A 394 0.31 19.16 -8.56
CA SER A 394 0.76 18.50 -9.78
C SER A 394 2.10 19.02 -10.32
N THR A 395 2.56 20.17 -9.83
CA THR A 395 3.88 20.76 -10.09
C THR A 395 4.95 20.28 -9.11
N GLY A 396 4.61 19.37 -8.19
CA GLY A 396 5.53 18.85 -7.17
C GLY A 396 5.85 19.87 -6.08
N GLN A 397 4.91 20.75 -5.74
CA GLN A 397 5.07 21.69 -4.62
C GLN A 397 4.36 21.15 -3.38
N LEU A 398 5.02 21.19 -2.23
CA LEU A 398 4.40 20.94 -0.93
C LEU A 398 3.99 22.28 -0.33
N TRP A 399 2.71 22.39 0.02
CA TRP A 399 2.14 23.51 0.74
C TRP A 399 1.65 23.05 2.11
N ALA A 400 1.72 23.92 3.11
CA ALA A 400 1.19 23.68 4.43
C ALA A 400 0.40 24.88 4.97
N SER A 401 -0.55 24.61 5.85
CA SER A 401 -1.25 25.62 6.67
C SER A 401 -1.42 25.10 8.10
N ALA A 402 -1.12 25.95 9.07
CA ALA A 402 -1.36 25.72 10.49
C ALA A 402 -2.51 26.63 10.94
N SER A 403 -3.74 26.14 10.83
CA SER A 403 -4.95 26.90 11.13
C SER A 403 -5.40 26.76 12.59
N THR A 404 -6.12 27.76 13.08
CA THR A 404 -7.06 27.57 14.19
C THR A 404 -8.47 27.45 13.61
N LEU A 405 -9.41 26.89 14.37
CA LEU A 405 -10.82 26.81 13.95
C LEU A 405 -11.45 28.17 13.62
N ALA A 406 -10.99 29.24 14.27
CA ALA A 406 -11.48 30.60 14.06
C ALA A 406 -10.76 31.30 12.90
N ASN A 407 -9.45 31.09 12.78
CA ASN A 407 -8.58 31.76 11.81
C ASN A 407 -7.75 30.72 11.05
N GLU A 408 -8.00 30.60 9.75
CA GLU A 408 -7.12 29.84 8.85
C GLU A 408 -5.93 30.71 8.46
N VAL A 409 -4.72 30.22 8.74
CA VAL A 409 -3.47 30.84 8.30
C VAL A 409 -3.33 30.57 6.80
N PRO A 410 -2.83 31.53 5.98
CA PRO A 410 -2.56 31.31 4.57
C PRO A 410 -1.75 30.04 4.30
N TRP A 411 -1.94 29.46 3.12
CA TRP A 411 -1.10 28.36 2.67
C TRP A 411 0.28 28.88 2.28
N GLU A 412 1.33 28.23 2.81
CA GLU A 412 2.72 28.62 2.55
C GLU A 412 3.49 27.47 1.88
N LEU A 413 4.29 27.83 0.86
CA LEU A 413 5.12 26.90 0.10
C LEU A 413 6.27 26.39 0.97
N GLN A 414 6.30 25.10 1.22
CA GLN A 414 7.29 24.44 2.08
C GLN A 414 8.49 23.92 1.28
N ASP A 415 8.24 23.27 0.15
CA ASP A 415 9.28 22.71 -0.72
C ASP A 415 8.78 22.49 -2.16
N THR A 416 9.70 22.22 -3.07
CA THR A 416 9.48 21.95 -4.50
C THR A 416 10.23 20.70 -4.96
N GLY A 417 9.76 20.05 -6.02
CA GLY A 417 10.29 18.77 -6.48
C GLY A 417 9.86 17.58 -5.60
N VAL A 418 8.69 17.70 -4.97
CA VAL A 418 8.08 16.68 -4.11
C VAL A 418 7.37 15.62 -4.97
N ASP A 419 7.52 14.35 -4.58
CA ASP A 419 7.02 13.20 -5.32
C ASP A 419 5.50 13.04 -5.13
N GLY A 420 4.70 13.74 -5.94
CA GLY A 420 3.23 13.81 -5.79
C GLY A 420 2.44 12.49 -5.91
N ALA A 421 3.11 11.38 -6.18
CA ALA A 421 2.54 10.03 -6.07
C ALA A 421 2.48 9.52 -4.61
N VAL A 422 3.33 10.04 -3.72
CA VAL A 422 3.38 9.68 -2.31
C VAL A 422 2.59 10.71 -1.50
N ARG A 423 1.56 10.27 -0.79
CA ARG A 423 0.77 11.14 0.08
C ARG A 423 1.65 11.67 1.23
N PRO A 424 1.58 12.97 1.57
CA PRO A 424 2.29 13.51 2.72
C PRO A 424 1.63 13.01 4.01
N ALA A 425 2.37 13.03 5.11
CA ALA A 425 1.84 12.74 6.44
C ALA A 425 2.16 13.87 7.41
N THR A 426 1.14 14.34 8.13
CA THR A 426 1.23 15.48 9.04
C THR A 426 1.10 15.03 10.49
N ALA A 427 1.97 15.54 11.34
CA ALA A 427 1.88 15.42 12.79
C ALA A 427 2.02 16.80 13.44
N ILE A 428 1.41 17.03 14.60
CA ILE A 428 1.55 18.30 15.33
C ILE A 428 2.56 18.14 16.46
N GLY A 429 3.43 19.14 16.59
CA GLY A 429 4.33 19.29 17.74
C GLY A 429 3.62 19.94 18.91
N GLY A 430 3.98 19.50 20.12
CA GLY A 430 3.45 19.97 21.40
C GLY A 430 4.13 21.21 21.96
N ASN A 431 5.03 21.81 21.20
CA ASN A 431 5.34 23.23 21.39
C ASN A 431 4.23 23.97 20.65
N ALA A 432 3.47 24.84 21.33
CA ALA A 432 2.13 25.33 20.97
C ALA A 432 1.98 26.14 19.66
N THR A 433 2.89 25.99 18.71
CA THR A 433 2.90 26.61 17.38
C THR A 433 3.41 25.68 16.28
N GLY A 434 3.87 24.46 16.60
CA GLY A 434 4.65 23.61 15.69
C GLY A 434 3.85 22.52 14.97
N SER A 435 4.08 22.30 13.67
CA SER A 435 3.70 21.06 12.99
C SER A 435 4.81 20.51 12.09
N VAL A 436 4.82 19.20 11.90
CA VAL A 436 5.82 18.45 11.13
C VAL A 436 5.15 17.78 9.95
N HIS A 437 5.72 18.00 8.77
CA HIS A 437 5.21 17.53 7.50
C HIS A 437 6.22 16.57 6.87
N TYR A 438 5.86 15.30 6.76
CA TYR A 438 6.67 14.25 6.15
C TYR A 438 6.24 14.02 4.70
N TYR A 439 7.19 13.94 3.78
CA TYR A 439 6.94 13.80 2.34
C TYR A 439 8.10 13.08 1.63
N ALA A 440 7.83 12.53 0.44
CA ALA A 440 8.86 11.97 -0.42
C ALA A 440 9.35 13.01 -1.44
N LYS A 441 10.66 13.04 -1.70
CA LYS A 441 11.27 13.88 -2.74
C LYS A 441 12.52 13.20 -3.29
N GLY A 442 12.54 12.91 -4.59
CA GLY A 442 13.60 12.13 -5.23
C GLY A 442 13.68 10.70 -4.68
N GLY A 443 12.54 10.13 -4.29
CA GLY A 443 12.44 8.83 -3.64
C GLY A 443 12.95 8.80 -2.19
N GLN A 444 13.33 9.91 -1.58
CA GLN A 444 13.85 9.94 -0.20
C GLN A 444 12.81 10.56 0.73
N LEU A 445 12.82 10.18 2.02
CA LEU A 445 11.97 10.82 3.03
C LEU A 445 12.57 12.17 3.43
N TRP A 446 11.72 13.19 3.46
CA TRP A 446 12.03 14.53 3.94
C TRP A 446 11.01 14.96 5.00
N ARG A 447 11.40 15.94 5.82
CA ARG A 447 10.52 16.63 6.75
C ARG A 447 10.68 18.14 6.67
N ALA A 448 9.57 18.87 6.78
CA ALA A 448 9.51 20.32 6.98
C ALA A 448 8.83 20.64 8.32
N TRP A 449 9.16 21.80 8.91
CA TRP A 449 8.59 22.28 10.16
C TRP A 449 7.87 23.62 9.94
N SER A 450 6.60 23.67 10.33
CA SER A 450 5.82 24.90 10.42
C SER A 450 5.84 25.38 11.87
N TYR A 451 6.23 26.63 12.11
CA TYR A 451 5.99 27.32 13.39
C TYR A 451 5.05 28.49 13.14
N GLY A 452 4.03 28.64 13.99
CA GLY A 452 2.86 29.51 13.81
C GLY A 452 3.08 31.03 13.75
N ASP A 453 4.32 31.51 13.86
CA ASP A 453 4.74 32.90 13.66
C ASP A 453 5.88 33.06 12.63
N GLY A 454 6.34 31.96 12.02
CA GLY A 454 7.31 31.95 10.93
C GLY A 454 7.78 30.54 10.60
N PHE A 455 7.70 30.14 9.33
CA PHE A 455 8.20 28.83 8.89
C PHE A 455 9.73 28.77 8.91
N ASP A 456 10.28 27.65 9.37
CA ASP A 456 11.70 27.32 9.19
C ASP A 456 11.82 26.39 7.97
N PRO A 457 12.12 26.91 6.76
CA PRO A 457 12.06 26.15 5.50
C PRO A 457 13.21 25.13 5.36
N ILE A 458 13.87 24.74 6.46
CA ILE A 458 14.90 23.71 6.47
C ILE A 458 14.22 22.34 6.32
N ALA A 459 13.87 22.04 5.07
CA ALA A 459 13.65 20.68 4.58
C ALA A 459 14.87 19.82 4.95
N ARG A 460 14.68 18.85 5.84
CA ARG A 460 15.74 17.90 6.21
C ARG A 460 15.41 16.54 5.65
N LYS A 461 16.34 15.97 4.88
CA LYS A 461 16.35 14.54 4.58
C LYS A 461 16.32 13.75 5.88
N ALA A 462 15.39 12.82 5.99
CA ALA A 462 15.42 11.82 7.05
C ALA A 462 16.44 10.73 6.69
N GLU A 463 17.34 10.43 7.61
CA GLU A 463 18.37 9.41 7.44
C GLU A 463 17.76 8.01 7.68
N GLY A 464 18.27 6.98 6.99
CA GLY A 464 17.88 5.59 7.20
C GLY A 464 17.64 4.79 5.91
N ALA A 465 16.53 5.06 5.23
CA ALA A 465 15.97 4.16 4.21
C ALA A 465 16.83 3.95 2.94
N THR A 466 16.85 2.70 2.48
CA THR A 466 17.46 2.25 1.22
C THR A 466 16.40 1.88 0.18
N GLY A 467 15.95 2.88 -0.57
CA GLY A 467 14.99 2.69 -1.66
C GLY A 467 14.13 3.93 -1.88
N ALA A 468 13.31 3.91 -2.93
CA ALA A 468 12.31 4.96 -3.15
C ALA A 468 11.19 4.83 -2.10
N VAL A 469 10.89 5.88 -1.34
CA VAL A 469 9.71 5.93 -0.45
C VAL A 469 8.44 5.88 -1.29
N VAL A 470 7.48 5.04 -0.91
CA VAL A 470 6.20 4.87 -1.63
C VAL A 470 4.96 5.05 -0.74
N GLY A 471 5.12 4.99 0.59
CA GLY A 471 4.06 5.30 1.54
C GLY A 471 4.62 5.88 2.84
N ILE A 472 3.88 6.80 3.45
CA ILE A 472 4.26 7.49 4.69
C ILE A 472 3.01 7.61 5.58
N SER A 473 3.15 7.40 6.89
CA SER A 473 2.12 7.69 7.89
C SER A 473 2.74 8.30 9.13
N ALA A 474 2.13 9.35 9.67
CA ALA A 474 2.58 10.04 10.87
C ALA A 474 1.46 10.10 11.89
N ALA A 475 1.84 10.10 13.17
CA ALA A 475 0.95 10.34 14.29
C ALA A 475 1.64 11.22 15.32
N SER A 476 0.84 12.03 16.01
CA SER A 476 1.25 12.79 17.19
C SER A 476 0.40 12.40 18.38
N ALA A 477 1.02 12.19 19.53
CA ALA A 477 0.35 12.09 20.82
C ALA A 477 0.89 13.14 21.77
N HIS A 478 0.00 13.68 22.59
CA HIS A 478 0.32 14.67 23.61
C HIS A 478 -0.34 14.26 24.92
N ARG A 479 0.39 14.38 26.03
CA ARG A 479 -0.17 14.37 27.38
C ARG A 479 0.05 15.71 28.04
N ALA A 480 -0.87 16.11 28.91
CA ALA A 480 -0.70 17.33 29.68
C ALA A 480 0.54 17.21 30.59
N GLY A 481 1.53 18.07 30.39
CA GLY A 481 2.78 18.08 31.16
C GLY A 481 3.90 17.17 30.66
N GLU A 482 3.75 16.51 29.50
CA GLU A 482 4.84 15.78 28.83
C GLU A 482 5.20 16.45 27.49
N ASP A 483 6.45 16.27 27.05
CA ASP A 483 6.88 16.62 25.70
C ASP A 483 6.02 15.89 24.64
N PRO A 484 5.77 16.51 23.47
CA PRO A 484 5.11 15.83 22.37
C PRO A 484 5.88 14.60 21.91
N GLN A 485 5.10 13.58 21.54
CA GLN A 485 5.61 12.39 20.88
C GLN A 485 5.13 12.41 19.44
N ILE A 486 6.07 12.52 18.50
CA ILE A 486 5.80 12.42 17.06
C ILE A 486 6.40 11.10 16.59
N ALA A 487 5.60 10.27 15.95
CA ALA A 487 6.07 9.05 15.30
C ALA A 487 5.73 9.08 13.82
N TYR A 488 6.60 8.50 13.00
CA TYR A 488 6.28 8.20 11.62
C TYR A 488 6.68 6.77 11.26
N THR A 489 6.00 6.24 10.25
CA THR A 489 6.43 5.09 9.46
C THR A 489 6.55 5.48 8.01
N MET A 490 7.43 4.79 7.30
CA MET A 490 7.47 4.79 5.85
C MET A 490 7.68 3.37 5.34
N VAL A 491 7.22 3.12 4.12
CA VAL A 491 7.53 1.93 3.33
C VAL A 491 8.26 2.34 2.06
N THR A 492 9.28 1.57 1.69
CA THR A 492 10.03 1.74 0.43
C THR A 492 9.49 0.83 -0.67
N ALA A 493 9.82 1.14 -1.93
CA ALA A 493 9.57 0.29 -3.09
C ALA A 493 10.25 -1.10 -3.00
N THR A 494 11.25 -1.25 -2.12
CA THR A 494 11.93 -2.52 -1.79
C THR A 494 11.24 -3.29 -0.66
N GLY A 495 10.14 -2.77 -0.11
CA GLY A 495 9.40 -3.37 1.00
C GLY A 495 10.09 -3.21 2.36
N GLU A 496 11.03 -2.27 2.52
CA GLU A 496 11.57 -1.94 3.83
C GLU A 496 10.55 -1.07 4.59
N VAL A 497 10.23 -1.45 5.82
CA VAL A 497 9.42 -0.63 6.73
C VAL A 497 10.36 0.03 7.73
N TRP A 498 10.32 1.35 7.80
CA TRP A 498 11.11 2.14 8.72
C TRP A 498 10.20 2.89 9.67
N GLY A 499 10.61 2.97 10.94
CA GLY A 499 9.92 3.69 11.99
C GLY A 499 10.85 4.64 12.72
N HIS A 500 10.30 5.74 13.20
CA HIS A 500 11.01 6.68 14.04
C HIS A 500 10.04 7.25 15.08
N SER A 501 10.57 7.46 16.28
CA SER A 501 9.88 8.16 17.36
C SER A 501 10.76 9.31 17.81
N TYR A 502 10.19 10.51 17.74
CA TYR A 502 10.78 11.74 18.22
C TYR A 502 10.09 12.15 19.52
N ILE A 503 10.87 12.18 20.59
CA ILE A 503 10.54 12.83 21.86
C ILE A 503 11.45 14.06 21.91
N ALA A 504 10.93 15.25 22.27
CA ALA A 504 11.65 16.51 22.10
C ALA A 504 13.05 16.55 22.79
N THR A 505 13.23 15.74 23.82
CA THR A 505 14.46 15.59 24.62
C THR A 505 15.37 14.43 24.21
N ASP A 506 14.92 13.48 23.36
CA ASP A 506 15.68 12.29 22.94
C ASP A 506 15.42 11.96 21.46
N ASN A 507 16.32 12.42 20.58
CA ASN A 507 16.26 12.19 19.14
C ASN A 507 16.82 10.80 18.79
N ARG A 508 16.07 9.75 19.13
CA ARG A 508 16.37 8.37 18.74
C ARG A 508 16.38 8.27 17.21
N GLY A 509 17.36 7.59 16.62
CA GLY A 509 17.52 7.48 15.16
C GLY A 509 16.30 6.87 14.45
N ALA A 510 16.33 6.81 13.12
CA ALA A 510 15.39 5.95 12.40
C ALA A 510 15.78 4.49 12.60
N TRP A 511 14.80 3.61 12.78
CA TRP A 511 15.00 2.17 12.98
C TRP A 511 14.28 1.42 11.86
N GLN A 512 14.92 0.40 11.31
CA GLN A 512 14.24 -0.54 10.42
C GLN A 512 13.32 -1.43 11.26
N LEU A 513 12.02 -1.42 10.97
CA LEU A 513 11.01 -2.24 11.63
C LEU A 513 10.87 -3.61 10.96
N GLY A 514 11.16 -3.71 9.66
CA GLY A 514 11.10 -4.94 8.89
C GLY A 514 11.50 -4.77 7.42
N SER A 515 11.45 -5.87 6.67
CA SER A 515 11.71 -5.92 5.23
C SER A 515 10.77 -6.90 4.53
N GLY A 516 10.60 -6.74 3.20
CA GLY A 516 9.70 -7.55 2.39
C GLY A 516 8.22 -7.18 2.48
N ALA A 517 7.88 -6.04 3.10
CA ALA A 517 6.52 -5.49 3.12
C ALA A 517 5.97 -5.21 1.72
N ASN A 518 4.66 -5.32 1.56
CA ASN A 518 4.00 -4.91 0.33
C ASN A 518 4.16 -3.39 0.09
N PRO A 519 4.86 -2.95 -0.97
CA PRO A 519 5.06 -1.52 -1.23
C PRO A 519 3.76 -0.79 -1.62
N THR A 520 2.66 -1.49 -1.91
CA THR A 520 1.35 -0.85 -2.18
C THR A 520 0.57 -0.54 -0.91
N VAL A 521 0.97 -1.06 0.25
CA VAL A 521 0.26 -0.87 1.52
C VAL A 521 0.92 0.25 2.31
N VAL A 522 0.25 1.40 2.39
CA VAL A 522 0.70 2.49 3.26
C VAL A 522 0.63 1.99 4.72
N PRO A 523 1.75 2.03 5.48
CA PRO A 523 1.74 1.62 6.88
C PRO A 523 0.88 2.58 7.69
N ALA A 524 0.33 2.12 8.82
CA ALA A 524 -0.44 2.96 9.72
C ALA A 524 0.28 3.16 11.06
N THR A 525 0.54 4.42 11.40
CA THR A 525 1.22 4.82 12.64
C THR A 525 0.22 5.19 13.72
N ALA A 526 0.47 4.72 14.95
CA ALA A 526 -0.27 5.15 16.14
C ALA A 526 0.65 5.18 17.38
N ILE A 527 0.27 5.98 18.38
CA ILE A 527 1.05 6.17 19.60
C ILE A 527 0.17 5.87 20.82
N GLY A 528 0.23 4.62 21.29
CA GLY A 528 -0.25 4.26 22.62
C GLY A 528 0.78 4.59 23.69
N GLY A 529 0.45 4.30 24.95
CA GLY A 529 1.45 4.34 26.03
C GLY A 529 0.85 4.41 27.42
N ALA A 530 1.60 3.93 28.40
CA ALA A 530 1.32 4.01 29.83
C ALA A 530 2.13 5.16 30.49
N PRO A 531 1.89 5.54 31.77
CA PRO A 531 2.56 6.68 32.41
C PRO A 531 4.09 6.61 32.48
N ASP A 532 4.67 5.44 32.19
CA ASP A 532 6.07 5.06 32.32
C ASP A 532 6.77 4.78 30.98
N GLY A 533 6.05 4.74 29.85
CA GLY A 533 6.63 4.52 28.52
C GLY A 533 5.66 4.70 27.37
N SER A 534 6.17 5.23 26.25
CA SER A 534 5.43 5.28 24.99
C SER A 534 5.40 3.90 24.33
N THR A 535 4.24 3.52 23.79
CA THR A 535 4.06 2.31 23.00
C THR A 535 3.67 2.72 21.59
N HIS A 536 4.66 2.91 20.73
CA HIS A 536 4.40 3.19 19.31
C HIS A 536 3.93 1.88 18.68
N LEU A 537 2.70 1.84 18.18
CA LEU A 537 2.22 0.68 17.44
C LEU A 537 2.27 1.01 15.95
N PHE A 538 3.13 0.26 15.27
CA PHE A 538 3.27 0.32 13.82
C PHE A 538 2.53 -0.86 13.22
N ALA A 539 1.72 -0.60 12.20
CA ALA A 539 0.94 -1.61 11.50
C ALA A 539 1.32 -1.58 10.00
N GLY A 540 1.98 -2.63 9.53
CA GLY A 540 2.27 -2.83 8.12
C GLY A 540 2.22 -4.31 7.76
N THR A 541 2.02 -4.62 6.48
CA THR A 541 2.30 -5.96 5.95
C THR A 541 3.78 -6.24 6.13
N VAL A 542 4.16 -7.35 6.76
CA VAL A 542 5.53 -7.85 6.74
C VAL A 542 5.46 -9.37 6.59
N PRO A 543 6.36 -9.99 5.81
CA PRO A 543 6.67 -11.40 5.93
C PRO A 543 6.79 -11.85 7.40
N ALA A 544 6.09 -12.95 7.73
CA ALA A 544 6.10 -13.55 9.06
C ALA A 544 7.43 -14.24 9.40
#